data_AF-A0A4S5CH87-F1
#
_entry.id   AF-A0A4S5CH87-F1
#
_cell.length_a   1.000
_cell.length_b   1.000
_cell.length_c   1.000
_cell.angle_alpha   90.00
_cell.angle_beta   90.00
_cell.angle_gamma   90.00
#
_symmetry.space_group_name_H-M   'P 1'
#
loop_
_entity.id
_entity.type
_entity.pdbx_description
1 polymer ?
#
loop_
_entity_poly.entity_id
_entity_poly.type
_entity_poly.pdbx_seq_one_letter_code
_entity_poly.pdbx_strand_id
1 'polypeptide(L)' 'MGKIFIRYESYHRHDVRQEVAGFCFDGVGQWIHAKDFSDRINGEVKCHKCDANNWTENGRSINEYECGCCGAFVTVEPIN' A
#
# COMPACT_ATOMS: atom_id res chain seq x y z
N MET A 1 16.41 -4.88 7.66
CA MET A 1 15.32 -3.89 7.53
C MET A 1 13.99 -4.62 7.55
N GLY A 2 12.97 -4.03 8.19
CA GLY A 2 11.62 -4.57 8.14
C GLY A 2 11.10 -4.59 6.71
N LYS A 3 10.26 -5.57 6.37
CA LYS A 3 9.66 -5.67 5.04
C LYS A 3 8.20 -5.25 5.11
N ILE A 4 7.83 -4.27 4.29
CA ILE A 4 6.45 -3.84 4.14
C ILE A 4 5.95 -4.30 2.78
N PHE A 5 4.74 -4.84 2.77
CA PHE A 5 4.09 -5.31 1.56
C PHE A 5 2.77 -4.58 1.35
N ILE A 6 2.39 -4.40 0.11
CA ILE A 6 1.02 -4.08 -0.26
C ILE A 6 0.38 -5.28 -0.94
N ARG A 7 -0.87 -5.59 -0.57
CA ARG A 7 -1.71 -6.54 -1.28
C ARG A 7 -2.82 -5.77 -1.97
N TYR A 8 -2.99 -5.99 -3.27
CA TYR A 8 -4.04 -5.34 -4.05
C TYR A 8 -4.61 -6.28 -5.12
N GLU A 9 -5.86 -6.06 -5.50
CA GLU A 9 -6.45 -6.63 -6.71
C GLU A 9 -6.01 -5.79 -7.91
N SER A 10 -5.33 -6.40 -8.88
CA SER A 10 -4.94 -5.73 -10.12
C SER A 10 -6.14 -5.54 -11.04
N TYR A 11 -5.96 -4.72 -12.09
CA TYR A 11 -6.99 -4.52 -13.12
C TYR A 11 -7.54 -5.85 -13.72
N HIS A 12 -6.71 -6.89 -13.79
CA HIS A 12 -7.08 -8.21 -14.30
C HIS A 12 -7.66 -9.16 -13.23
N ARG A 13 -8.06 -8.64 -12.07
CA ARG A 13 -8.58 -9.40 -10.92
C ARG A 13 -7.61 -10.45 -10.40
N HIS A 14 -6.31 -10.14 -10.44
CA HIS A 14 -5.29 -10.94 -9.78
C HIS A 14 -4.96 -10.33 -8.43
N ASP A 15 -4.94 -11.16 -7.40
CA ASP A 15 -4.35 -10.81 -6.11
C ASP A 15 -2.82 -10.68 -6.26
N VAL A 16 -2.32 -9.46 -6.15
CA VAL A 16 -0.89 -9.16 -6.19
C VAL A 16 -0.41 -8.84 -4.78
N ARG A 17 0.76 -9.36 -4.43
CA ARG A 17 1.47 -9.01 -3.19
C ARG A 17 2.88 -8.52 -3.56
N GLN A 18 3.16 -7.26 -3.25
CA GLN A 18 4.38 -6.57 -3.67
C GLN A 18 5.11 -5.97 -2.47
N GLU A 19 6.43 -6.12 -2.41
CA GLU A 19 7.27 -5.45 -1.40
C GLU A 19 7.45 -3.97 -1.80
N VAL A 20 7.39 -3.07 -0.81
CA VAL A 20 7.47 -1.61 -1.04
C VAL A 20 8.57 -0.99 -0.18
N ALA A 21 9.28 -0.02 -0.74
CA ALA A 21 10.29 0.78 -0.03
C ALA A 21 9.64 1.86 0.85
N GLY A 22 8.41 2.28 0.52
CA GLY A 22 7.62 3.22 1.30
C GLY A 22 6.24 3.46 0.71
N PHE A 23 5.43 4.21 1.45
CA PHE A 23 4.06 4.54 1.06
C PHE A 23 3.59 5.86 1.68
N CYS A 24 2.59 6.48 1.08
CA CYS A 24 1.92 7.68 1.57
C CYS A 24 0.42 7.58 1.35
N PHE A 25 -0.36 7.89 2.39
CA PHE A 25 -1.81 7.95 2.27
C PHE A 25 -2.24 9.32 1.75
N ASP A 26 -3.17 9.31 0.80
CA ASP A 26 -3.74 10.54 0.27
C ASP A 26 -4.45 11.33 1.38
N GLY A 27 -4.22 12.63 1.41
CA GLY A 27 -4.69 13.55 2.46
C GLY A 27 -3.92 13.52 3.79
N VAL A 28 -2.97 12.59 4.00
CA VAL A 28 -2.10 12.59 5.20
C VAL A 28 -0.80 13.36 4.94
N GLY A 29 -0.25 13.24 3.74
CA GLY A 29 0.94 14.00 3.30
C GLY A 29 2.27 13.56 3.91
N GLN A 30 2.28 12.54 4.77
CA GLN A 30 3.49 11.96 5.35
C GLN A 30 3.88 10.68 4.61
N TRP A 31 5.10 10.65 4.07
CA TRP A 31 5.70 9.44 3.53
C TRP A 31 6.27 8.58 4.66
N ILE A 32 5.97 7.28 4.61
CA ILE A 32 6.46 6.28 5.57
C ILE A 32 7.43 5.36 4.82
N HIS A 33 8.68 5.27 5.29
CA HIS A 33 9.66 4.40 4.66
C HIS A 33 9.75 3.04 5.36
N ALA A 34 9.82 1.96 4.58
CA ALA A 34 9.99 0.60 5.10
C ALA A 34 11.26 0.45 5.96
N LYS A 35 12.31 1.22 5.63
CA LYS A 35 13.58 1.28 6.39
C LYS A 35 13.43 1.80 7.82
N ASP A 36 12.34 2.53 8.11
CA ASP A 36 12.10 3.12 9.42
C ASP A 36 11.53 2.07 10.40
N PHE A 37 11.09 0.91 9.89
CA PHE A 37 10.62 -0.21 10.70
C PHE A 37 11.77 -1.13 11.13
N SER A 38 11.64 -1.68 12.33
CA SER A 38 12.54 -2.73 12.82
C SER A 38 12.59 -3.91 11.86
N ASP A 39 13.78 -4.48 11.72
CA ASP A 39 14.07 -5.73 10.99
C ASP A 39 13.20 -6.93 11.37
N ARG A 40 12.54 -6.86 12.52
CA ARG A 40 11.62 -7.90 13.01
C ARG A 40 10.19 -7.74 12.50
N ILE A 41 9.87 -6.63 11.82
CA ILE A 41 8.53 -6.34 11.33
C ILE A 41 8.42 -6.78 9.87
N ASN A 42 7.49 -7.70 9.63
CA ASN A 42 6.93 -7.95 8.30
C ASN A 42 5.47 -7.50 8.33
N GLY A 43 5.17 -6.38 7.67
CA GLY A 43 3.87 -5.71 7.74
C GLY A 43 3.16 -5.65 6.39
N GLU A 44 1.84 -5.47 6.43
CA GLU A 44 1.04 -5.15 5.25
C GLU A 44 0.43 -3.75 5.39
N VAL A 45 0.44 -3.00 4.29
CA VAL A 45 -0.19 -1.68 4.21
C VAL A 45 -1.70 -1.86 4.33
N LYS A 46 -2.29 -1.33 5.40
CA LYS A 46 -3.75 -1.28 5.60
C LYS A 46 -4.29 0.12 5.42
N CYS A 47 -5.58 0.24 5.11
CA CYS A 47 -6.23 1.54 4.99
C CYS A 47 -6.23 2.29 6.32
N HIS A 48 -5.66 3.49 6.35
CA HIS A 48 -5.62 4.31 7.57
C HIS A 48 -7.00 4.78 8.05
N LYS A 49 -8.01 4.83 7.17
CA LYS A 49 -9.37 5.29 7.52
C LYS A 49 -10.26 4.21 8.10
N CYS A 50 -10.15 2.97 7.62
CA CYS A 50 -11.08 1.90 7.98
C CYS A 50 -10.41 0.56 8.37
N ASP A 51 -9.07 0.52 8.48
CA ASP A 51 -8.26 -0.67 8.76
C ASP A 51 -8.41 -1.84 7.77
N ALA A 52 -9.17 -1.66 6.68
CA ALA A 52 -9.33 -2.68 5.66
C ALA A 52 -8.03 -2.90 4.88
N ASN A 53 -7.75 -4.16 4.56
CA ASN A 53 -6.69 -4.57 3.63
C ASN A 53 -7.33 -5.02 2.31
N ASN A 54 -8.00 -4.09 1.65
CA ASN A 54 -8.77 -4.31 0.43
C ASN A 54 -8.39 -3.22 -0.58
N TRP A 55 -7.17 -3.28 -1.10
CA TRP A 55 -6.69 -2.34 -2.09
C TRP A 55 -6.99 -2.83 -3.49
N THR A 56 -7.32 -1.92 -4.38
CA THR A 56 -7.63 -2.20 -5.78
C THR A 56 -6.90 -1.23 -6.68
N GLU A 57 -6.36 -1.74 -7.77
CA GLU A 57 -5.80 -0.93 -8.86
C GLU A 57 -6.96 -0.41 -9.73
N ASN A 58 -7.24 0.89 -9.65
CA ASN A 58 -8.34 1.52 -10.39
C ASN A 58 -7.87 2.31 -11.63
N GLY A 59 -6.55 2.35 -11.89
CA GLY A 59 -5.95 3.03 -13.03
C GLY A 59 -5.90 4.56 -12.94
N ARG A 60 -6.19 5.18 -11.77
CA ARG A 60 -6.08 6.63 -11.58
C ARG A 60 -4.63 7.12 -11.71
N SER A 61 -3.67 6.39 -11.15
CA SER A 61 -2.25 6.71 -11.19
C SER A 61 -1.38 5.46 -10.97
N ILE A 62 -0.15 5.48 -11.47
CA ILE A 62 0.80 4.36 -11.32
C ILE A 62 1.19 4.23 -9.85
N ASN A 63 1.20 2.99 -9.34
CA ASN A 63 1.50 2.66 -7.94
C ASN A 63 0.59 3.36 -6.92
N GLU A 64 -0.61 3.77 -7.34
CA GLU A 64 -1.66 4.27 -6.48
C GLU A 64 -2.81 3.25 -6.43
N TYR A 65 -3.30 2.97 -5.23
CA TYR A 65 -4.35 1.99 -5.00
C TYR A 65 -5.49 2.59 -4.18
N GLU A 66 -6.71 2.21 -4.56
CA GLU A 66 -7.94 2.63 -3.90
C GLU A 66 -8.39 1.57 -2.91
N CYS A 67 -8.85 1.98 -1.72
CA CYS A 67 -9.45 1.10 -0.75
C CYS A 67 -10.89 0.77 -1.17
N GLY A 68 -11.17 -0.48 -1.54
CA GLY A 68 -12.50 -0.94 -1.94
C GLY A 68 -13.58 -0.89 -0.84
N CYS A 69 -13.23 -0.51 0.40
CA CYS A 69 -14.19 -0.33 1.50
C CYS A 69 -14.64 1.12 1.67
N CYS A 70 -13.72 2.09 1.57
CA CYS A 70 -14.02 3.49 1.90
C CYS A 70 -13.56 4.51 0.83
N GLY A 71 -12.96 4.06 -0.27
CA GLY A 71 -12.46 4.91 -1.36
C GLY A 71 -11.23 5.75 -1.00
N ALA A 72 -10.54 5.46 0.10
CA ALA A 72 -9.28 6.12 0.43
C ALA A 72 -8.15 5.65 -0.49
N PHE A 73 -7.14 6.49 -0.72
CA PHE A 73 -6.02 6.18 -1.61
C PHE A 73 -4.71 6.00 -0.86
N VAL A 74 -3.83 5.15 -1.40
CA VAL A 74 -2.43 5.03 -0.98
C VAL A 74 -1.54 4.99 -2.21
N THR A 75 -0.47 5.78 -2.20
CA THR A 75 0.62 5.70 -3.19
C THR A 75 1.78 4.94 -2.57
N VAL A 76 2.44 4.06 -3.34
CA VAL A 76 3.59 3.29 -2.88
C VAL A 76 4.82 3.48 -3.77
N GLU A 77 5.99 3.19 -3.22
CA GLU A 77 7.24 3.03 -3.95
C GLU A 77 7.62 1.54 -3.97
N PRO A 78 7.47 0.84 -5.11
CA PRO A 78 7.87 -0.57 -5.24
C PRO A 78 9.36 -0.80 -5.03
N ILE A 79 9.73 -1.98 -4.49
CA ILE A 79 11.10 -2.49 -4.58
C ILE A 79 11.24 -3.30 -5.88
N ASN A 80 12.15 -2.88 -6.76
CA ASN A 80 12.52 -3.62 -7.98
C ASN A 80 13.49 -4.76 -7.69
#